data_AF-A0A928YWW9-F1
#
_entry.id   AF-A0A928YWW9-F1
#
_cell.length_a   1.000
_cell.length_b   1.000
_cell.length_c   1.000
_cell.angle_alpha   90.00
_cell.angle_beta   90.00
_cell.angle_gamma   90.00
#
_symmetry.space_group_name_H-M   'P 1'
#
loop_
_entity.id
_entity.type
_entity.pdbx_description
1 polymer ?
#
loop_
_entity_poly.entity_id
_entity_poly.type
_entity_poly.pdbx_seq_one_letter_code
_entity_poly.pdbx_strand_id
1 'polypeptide(L)' 'MNGTYHFKVRNANQEFTSQLYFDDALTDQIDAQSLYASRGQRSIRNAQDGIYQDGGDQLLLSPTKTNQGYAATFEIGLQA' A
#
# COMPACT_ATOMS: atom_id res chain seq x y z
N MET A 1 4.65 8.24 6.12
CA MET A 1 3.87 8.09 4.88
C MET A 1 2.63 7.35 5.31
N ASN A 2 1.44 7.94 5.20
CA ASN A 2 0.20 7.17 5.37
C ASN A 2 0.05 6.35 4.09
N GLY A 3 0.78 5.23 4.06
CA GLY A 3 1.26 4.56 2.86
C GLY A 3 0.27 3.55 2.34
N THR A 4 -0.83 4.03 1.78
CA THR A 4 -1.70 3.19 0.95
C THR A 4 -2.02 3.92 -0.35
N TYR A 5 -2.25 3.13 -1.41
CA TYR A 5 -2.73 3.65 -2.68
C TYR A 5 -4.14 3.15 -2.92
N HIS A 6 -5.12 4.04 -2.83
CA HIS A 6 -6.51 3.71 -3.14
C HIS A 6 -6.68 3.47 -4.64
N PHE A 7 -7.45 2.45 -4.98
CA PHE A 7 -7.81 2.16 -6.36
C PHE A 7 -9.26 1.72 -6.49
N LYS A 8 -9.78 1.86 -7.71
CA LYS A 8 -11.12 1.44 -8.08
C LYS A 8 -11.08 0.81 -9.46
N VAL A 9 -11.66 -0.36 -9.59
CA VAL A 9 -11.82 -1.08 -10.87
C VAL A 9 -13.30 -1.14 -11.21
N ARG A 10 -13.63 -0.85 -12.47
CA ARG A 10 -14.99 -0.96 -13.01
C ARG A 10 -14.97 -1.82 -14.25
N ASN A 11 -15.84 -2.82 -14.30
CA ASN A 11 -16.03 -3.70 -15.45
C ASN A 11 -17.53 -3.98 -15.64
N ALA A 12 -18.09 -3.56 -16.77
CA ALA A 12 -19.54 -3.59 -17.03
C ALA A 12 -20.34 -3.03 -15.84
N ASN A 13 -21.11 -3.89 -15.15
CA ASN A 13 -21.96 -3.52 -14.01
C ASN A 13 -21.31 -3.78 -12.64
N GLN A 14 -20.03 -4.18 -12.62
CA GLN A 14 -19.29 -4.49 -11.40
C GLN A 14 -18.32 -3.35 -11.03
N GLU A 15 -18.22 -3.05 -9.74
CA GLU A 15 -17.24 -2.11 -9.17
C GLU A 15 -16.53 -2.78 -7.99
N PHE A 16 -15.20 -2.63 -7.94
CA PHE A 16 -14.38 -3.03 -6.81
C PHE A 16 -13.56 -1.83 -6.35
N THR A 17 -13.63 -1.49 -5.06
CA THR A 17 -12.87 -0.40 -4.45
C THR A 17 -12.03 -0.98 -3.34
N SER A 18 -10.72 -0.71 -3.37
CA SER A 18 -9.82 -1.15 -2.33
C SER A 18 -8.58 -0.25 -2.25
N GLN A 19 -7.55 -0.71 -1.56
CA GLN A 19 -6.30 0.00 -1.37
C GLN A 19 -5.12 -0.98 -1.40
N LEU A 20 -4.01 -0.54 -1.98
CA LEU A 20 -2.74 -1.26 -1.96
C LEU A 20 -1.93 -0.83 -0.74
N TYR A 21 -1.22 -1.78 -0.12
CA TYR A 21 -0.47 -1.58 1.11
C TYR A 21 1.04 -1.74 0.85
N PHE A 22 1.84 -1.18 1.75
CA PHE A 22 3.28 -1.45 1.82
C PHE A 22 3.60 -2.24 3.07
N ASP A 23 4.67 -3.01 3.01
CA ASP A 23 5.22 -3.65 4.20
C ASP A 23 5.58 -2.61 5.28
N ASP A 24 5.35 -2.99 6.52
CA ASP A 24 5.60 -2.17 7.70
C ASP A 24 7.07 -1.73 7.78
N ALA A 25 8.02 -2.64 7.53
CA ALA A 25 9.45 -2.35 7.63
C ALA A 25 9.91 -1.41 6.51
N LEU A 26 9.36 -1.58 5.30
CA LEU A 26 9.63 -0.64 4.21
C LEU A 26 9.09 0.75 4.56
N THR A 27 7.89 0.84 5.13
CA THR A 27 7.31 2.13 5.52
C THR A 27 8.13 2.80 6.61
N ASP A 28 8.55 2.04 7.63
CA ASP A 28 9.41 2.53 8.71
C ASP A 28 10.75 3.07 8.16
N GLN A 29 11.35 2.39 7.16
CA GLN A 29 12.58 2.84 6.49
C GLN A 29 12.39 4.16 5.73
N ILE A 30 11.28 4.33 5.03
CA ILE A 30 11.00 5.56 4.26
C ILE A 30 10.66 6.72 5.20
N ASP A 31 9.93 6.46 6.28
CA ASP A 31 9.52 7.51 7.23
C ASP A 31 10.68 8.08 8.04
N ALA A 32 11.77 7.31 8.18
CA ALA A 32 13.02 7.78 8.76
C ALA A 32 13.79 8.76 7.85
N GLN A 33 13.43 8.91 6.57
CA GLN A 33 14.11 9.84 5.66
C GLN A 33 13.74 11.29 5.96
N SER A 34 14.68 12.22 5.71
CA SER A 34 14.57 13.63 6.12
C SER A 34 13.29 14.35 5.66
N LEU A 35 12.75 13.96 4.49
CA LEU A 35 11.51 14.50 3.94
C LEU A 35 10.25 14.09 4.74
N TYR A 36 10.31 12.99 5.47
CA TYR A 36 9.20 12.43 6.25
C TYR A 36 9.48 12.43 7.76
N ALA A 37 10.73 12.59 8.17
CA ALA A 37 11.17 12.51 9.56
C ALA A 37 10.47 13.51 10.49
N SER A 38 10.05 14.67 9.98
CA SER A 38 9.27 15.66 10.75
C SER A 38 7.89 15.17 11.18
N ARG A 39 7.38 14.10 10.57
CA ARG A 39 6.08 13.49 10.91
C ARG A 39 6.15 12.58 12.14
N GLY A 40 7.36 12.26 12.62
CA GLY A 40 7.56 11.31 13.71
C GLY A 40 7.20 9.87 13.31
N GLN A 41 7.17 8.97 14.30
CA GLN A 41 6.82 7.58 14.08
C GLN A 41 5.33 7.44 13.75
N ARG A 42 5.03 6.66 12.71
CA ARG A 42 3.64 6.35 12.33
C ARG A 42 2.87 5.68 13.47
N SER A 43 1.58 6.01 13.59
CA SER A 43 0.70 5.53 14.67
C SER A 43 -0.09 4.26 14.33
N ILE A 44 -0.23 3.92 13.05
CA ILE A 44 -1.03 2.79 12.57
C ILE A 44 -0.15 1.85 11.75
N ARG A 45 -0.16 0.58 12.12
CA ARG A 45 0.42 -0.54 11.36
C ARG A 45 -0.62 -1.27 10.54
N ASN A 46 -0.20 -2.06 9.54
CA ASN A 46 -1.13 -2.85 8.73
C ASN A 46 -2.04 -3.73 9.62
N ALA A 47 -1.47 -4.38 10.64
CA ALA A 47 -2.23 -5.18 11.60
C ALA A 47 -3.28 -4.38 12.43
N GLN A 48 -3.20 -3.06 12.46
CA GLN A 48 -4.10 -2.15 13.17
C GLN A 48 -5.08 -1.44 12.23
N ASP A 49 -4.97 -1.66 10.92
CA ASP A 49 -5.88 -1.12 9.91
C ASP A 49 -7.02 -2.12 9.65
N GLY A 50 -8.26 -1.72 9.95
CA GLY A 50 -9.42 -2.59 9.81
C GLY A 50 -9.73 -2.98 8.36
N ILE A 51 -9.33 -2.18 7.38
CA ILE A 51 -9.46 -2.53 5.95
C ILE A 51 -8.37 -3.54 5.58
N TYR A 52 -7.18 -3.41 6.15
CA TYR A 52 -6.11 -4.39 5.91
C TYR A 52 -6.48 -5.77 6.49
N GLN A 53 -7.14 -5.80 7.63
CA GLN A 53 -7.62 -7.04 8.24
C GLN A 53 -8.67 -7.76 7.36
N ASP A 54 -9.36 -7.05 6.47
CA ASP A 54 -10.34 -7.59 5.52
C ASP A 54 -9.68 -8.03 4.20
N GLY A 55 -8.57 -8.77 4.29
CA GLY A 55 -7.86 -9.35 3.14
C GLY A 55 -6.80 -8.46 2.47
N GLY A 56 -6.32 -7.42 3.17
CA GLY A 56 -5.26 -6.53 2.69
C GLY A 56 -3.88 -7.17 2.56
N ASP A 57 -3.66 -8.34 3.14
CA ASP A 57 -2.46 -9.16 2.95
C ASP A 57 -2.26 -9.58 1.48
N GLN A 58 -3.37 -9.76 0.75
CA GLN A 58 -3.36 -10.01 -0.70
C GLN A 58 -3.08 -8.76 -1.53
N LEU A 59 -3.04 -7.58 -0.91
CA LEU A 59 -2.90 -6.27 -1.54
C LEU A 59 -1.57 -5.59 -1.18
N LEU A 60 -0.59 -6.36 -0.69
CA LEU A 60 0.76 -5.88 -0.39
C LEU A 60 1.60 -5.72 -1.66
N LEU A 61 2.17 -4.53 -1.81
CA LEU A 61 3.18 -4.24 -2.83
C LEU A 61 4.56 -4.73 -2.38
N SER A 62 5.31 -5.29 -3.34
CA SER A 62 6.73 -5.65 -3.17
C SER A 62 7.61 -4.80 -4.09
N PRO A 63 7.80 -3.51 -3.78
CA PRO A 63 8.56 -2.61 -4.65
C PRO A 63 10.05 -2.90 -4.64
N THR A 64 10.65 -2.85 -5.82
CA THR A 64 12.11 -2.91 -5.99
C THR A 64 12.68 -1.50 -6.09
N LYS A 65 13.79 -1.26 -5.39
CA LYS A 65 14.53 0.01 -5.48
C LYS A 65 15.20 0.12 -6.84
N THR A 66 15.09 1.31 -7.44
CA THR A 66 15.68 1.67 -8.73
C THR A 66 16.51 2.95 -8.56
N ASN A 67 17.21 3.36 -9.63
CA ASN A 67 17.95 4.62 -9.65
C ASN A 67 17.04 5.86 -9.58
N GLN A 68 15.73 5.70 -9.84
CA GLN A 68 14.74 6.78 -9.88
C GLN A 68 13.70 6.70 -8.75
N GLY A 69 13.86 5.78 -7.79
CA GLY A 69 12.89 5.58 -6.70
C GLY A 69 12.53 4.11 -6.54
N TYR A 70 11.24 3.80 -6.41
CA TYR A 70 10.74 2.45 -6.23
C TYR A 70 9.76 2.08 -7.34
N ALA A 71 9.84 0.84 -7.82
CA ALA A 71 8.93 0.31 -8.84
C ALA A 71 8.30 -1.00 -8.35
N ALA A 72 6.99 -1.13 -8.53
CA ALA A 72 6.23 -2.35 -8.24
C ALA A 72 5.21 -2.60 -9.37
N THR A 73 4.93 -3.87 -9.61
CA THR A 73 3.80 -4.31 -10.42
C THR A 73 2.84 -5.07 -9.52
N PHE A 74 1.55 -4.82 -9.68
CA PHE A 74 0.48 -5.52 -8.98
C PHE A 74 -0.55 -5.99 -9.99
N GLU A 75 -0.88 -7.27 -9.96
CA GLU A 75 -1.83 -7.88 -10.88
C GLU A 75 -3.21 -7.94 -10.24
N ILE A 76 -4.24 -7.50 -10.96
CA ILE A 76 -5.62 -7.54 -10.50
C ILE A 76 -6.39 -8.53 -11.36
N GLY A 77 -6.78 -9.65 -10.76
CA GLY A 77 -7.73 -10.59 -11.34
C GLY A 77 -9.17 -10.14 -11.13
N LEU A 78 -9.98 -10.15 -12.18
CA LEU A 78 -11.43 -9.94 -12.10
C LEU A 78 -12.13 -11.27 -12.39
N GLN A 79 -12.97 -11.73 -11.47
CA GLN A 79 -13.85 -12.86 -11.72
C GLN A 79 -15.17 -12.35 -12.32
N ALA A 80 -15.53 -12.89 -13.48
CA ALA A 80 -16.79 -12.63 -14.16
C ALA A 80 -17.92 -13.51 -13.62
#